data_AF-A0A7M2GGC7-F1
#
_entry.id   AF-A0A7M2GGC7-F1
#
_cell.length_a   1.000
_cell.length_b   1.000
_cell.length_c   1.000
_cell.angle_alpha   90.00
_cell.angle_beta   90.00
_cell.angle_gamma   90.00
#
_symmetry.space_group_name_H-M   'P 1'
#
loop_
_entity.id
_entity.type
_entity.pdbx_description
1 polymer ?
#
loop_
_entity_poly.entity_id
_entity_poly.type
_entity_poly.pdbx_seq_one_letter_code
_entity_poly.pdbx_strand_id
1 'polypeptide(L)'
;MARAESHGRERRATARKDDVIQVRAMAGTKALLNRAAAMRGQKLSEFMLESARREAENALLDQRTFFLDDERHAAFVVMLDAPHTPSEKLKELMHRKPAWDR
;
A
#
# COMPACT_ATOMS: atom_id res chain seq x y z
N MET A 1 -4.73 38.16 0.12
CA MET A 1 -3.44 37.50 -0.18
C MET A 1 -3.37 36.23 0.64
N ALA A 2 -3.82 35.10 0.07
CA ALA A 2 -3.92 33.82 0.76
C ALA A 2 -2.67 32.97 0.48
N ARG A 3 -2.03 32.49 1.55
CA ARG A 3 -0.91 31.55 1.53
C ARG A 3 -1.37 30.25 0.84
N ALA A 4 -0.73 29.91 -0.26
CA ALA A 4 -0.79 28.58 -0.84
C ALA A 4 0.12 27.66 -0.02
N GLU A 5 -0.49 26.75 0.74
CA GLU A 5 0.22 25.68 1.43
C GLU A 5 0.62 24.61 0.42
N SER A 6 1.91 24.57 0.12
CA SER A 6 2.55 23.58 -0.74
C SER A 6 2.75 22.26 0.02
N HIS A 7 1.73 21.42 0.05
CA HIS A 7 1.87 20.02 0.48
C HIS A 7 1.82 19.11 -0.74
N GLY A 8 2.83 18.26 -0.93
CA GLY A 8 2.81 17.22 -1.96
C GLY A 8 4.07 17.07 -2.80
N ARG A 9 5.20 17.64 -2.37
CA ARG A 9 6.51 17.27 -2.91
C ARG A 9 7.44 16.79 -1.80
N GLU A 10 6.96 15.85 -0.98
CA GLU A 10 7.86 14.97 -0.24
C GLU A 10 8.58 14.07 -1.24
N ARG A 11 9.72 14.61 -1.67
CA ARG A 11 10.98 13.90 -1.89
C ARG A 11 10.79 12.39 -2.05
N ARG A 12 10.91 11.93 -3.29
CA ARG A 12 11.43 10.61 -3.64
C ARG A 12 12.84 10.50 -3.03
N ALA A 13 12.92 10.34 -1.72
CA ALA A 13 14.12 9.92 -1.05
C ALA A 13 14.43 8.56 -1.67
N THR A 14 15.55 8.47 -2.36
CA THR A 14 16.13 7.19 -2.71
C THR A 14 16.26 6.43 -1.41
N ALA A 15 15.36 5.46 -1.19
CA ALA A 15 15.26 4.71 0.05
C ALA A 15 16.57 3.96 0.25
N ARG A 16 17.48 4.59 0.99
CA ARG A 16 18.63 3.88 1.54
C ARG A 16 18.05 2.87 2.54
N LYS A 17 18.66 1.68 2.61
CA LYS A 17 18.32 0.67 3.62
C LYS A 17 18.83 1.12 5.00
N ASP A 18 18.35 2.27 5.46
CA ASP A 18 18.83 2.91 6.69
C ASP A 18 18.03 2.41 7.92
N ASP A 19 16.83 1.87 7.71
CA ASP A 19 15.98 1.34 8.77
C ASP A 19 16.27 -0.14 9.06
N VAL A 20 16.48 -0.46 10.34
CA VAL A 20 16.82 -1.80 10.82
C VAL A 20 15.66 -2.40 11.61
N ILE A 21 15.19 -3.58 11.19
CA ILE A 21 14.13 -4.33 11.87
C ILE A 21 14.76 -5.48 12.69
N GLN A 22 14.63 -5.41 14.01
CA GLN A 22 15.10 -6.45 14.93
C GLN A 22 13.95 -7.37 15.35
N VAL A 23 14.09 -8.68 15.14
CA VAL A 23 13.05 -9.67 15.46
C VAL A 23 13.64 -10.81 16.28
N ARG A 24 12.95 -11.20 17.35
CA ARG A 24 13.27 -12.38 18.16
C ARG A 24 12.41 -13.55 17.71
N ALA A 25 12.99 -14.73 17.64
CA ALA A 25 12.30 -15.96 17.27
C ALA A 25 12.87 -17.16 18.04
N MET A 26 12.04 -18.18 18.23
CA MET A 26 12.50 -19.47 18.76
C MET A 26 13.48 -20.13 17.78
N ALA A 27 14.36 -20.99 18.29
CA ALA A 27 15.35 -21.70 17.46
C ALA A 27 14.69 -22.52 16.33
N GLY A 28 13.57 -23.19 16.64
CA GLY A 28 12.80 -23.95 15.64
C GLY A 28 12.25 -23.07 14.51
N THR A 29 11.69 -21.91 14.84
CA THR A 29 11.21 -20.92 13.85
C THR A 29 12.34 -20.43 12.96
N LYS A 30 13.50 -20.08 13.53
CA LYS A 30 14.68 -19.67 12.76
C LYS A 30 15.16 -20.78 11.82
N ALA A 31 15.19 -22.02 12.27
CA ALA A 31 15.60 -23.17 11.45
C ALA A 31 14.64 -23.40 10.28
N LEU A 32 13.32 -23.32 10.53
CA LEU A 32 12.30 -23.42 9.49
C LEU A 32 12.46 -22.35 8.42
N LEU A 33 12.61 -21.09 8.84
CA LEU A 33 12.78 -19.94 7.93
C LEU A 33 14.07 -20.04 7.12
N ASN A 34 15.17 -20.48 7.73
CA ASN A 34 16.42 -20.73 7.03
C ASN A 34 16.28 -21.78 5.92
N ARG A 35 15.58 -22.89 6.20
CA ARG A 35 15.32 -23.92 5.20
C ARG A 35 14.49 -23.37 4.04
N ALA A 36 13.44 -22.59 4.33
CA ALA A 36 12.63 -21.96 3.29
C ALA A 36 13.42 -20.96 2.43
N ALA A 37 14.27 -20.14 3.05
CA ALA A 37 15.15 -19.22 2.34
C ALA A 37 16.16 -19.96 1.44
N ALA A 38 16.76 -21.05 1.95
CA ALA A 38 17.69 -21.87 1.20
C ALA A 38 17.04 -22.52 -0.04
N MET A 39 15.80 -22.99 0.08
CA MET A 39 15.05 -23.54 -1.07
C MET A 39 14.80 -22.51 -2.17
N ARG A 40 14.79 -21.21 -1.83
CA ARG A 40 14.66 -20.10 -2.78
C ARG A 40 16.00 -19.53 -3.24
N GLY A 41 17.13 -20.03 -2.73
CA GLY A 41 18.46 -19.50 -3.03
C GLY A 41 18.70 -18.09 -2.46
N GLN A 42 17.96 -17.69 -1.42
CA GLN A 42 18.02 -16.35 -0.84
C GLN A 42 18.61 -16.35 0.58
N LYS A 43 19.13 -15.20 1.02
CA LYS A 43 19.54 -15.00 2.42
C LYS A 43 18.31 -14.94 3.32
N LEU A 44 18.45 -15.37 4.58
CA LEU A 44 17.35 -15.33 5.56
C LEU A 44 16.71 -13.94 5.67
N SER A 45 17.53 -12.89 5.75
CA SER A 45 17.04 -11.52 5.88
C SER A 45 16.25 -11.05 4.65
N GLU A 46 16.67 -11.44 3.46
CA GLU A 46 15.97 -11.11 2.21
C GLU A 46 14.64 -11.85 2.12
N PHE A 47 14.65 -13.16 2.40
CA PHE A 47 13.44 -13.99 2.44
C PHE A 47 12.42 -13.44 3.45
N MET A 48 12.88 -13.04 4.64
CA MET A 48 12.05 -12.49 5.70
C MET A 48 11.47 -11.14 5.30
N LEU A 49 12.28 -10.22 4.77
CA LEU A 49 11.82 -8.89 4.39
C LEU A 49 10.80 -8.97 3.26
N GLU A 50 11.06 -9.78 2.24
CA GLU A 50 10.15 -9.97 1.11
C GLU A 50 8.84 -10.64 1.53
N SER A 51 8.90 -11.62 2.43
CA SER A 51 7.70 -12.26 2.97
C SER A 51 6.88 -11.32 3.84
N ALA A 52 7.53 -10.54 4.70
CA ALA A 52 6.87 -9.54 5.54
C ALA A 52 6.23 -8.43 4.70
N ARG A 53 6.90 -7.95 3.65
CA ARG A 53 6.36 -6.96 2.72
C ARG A 53 5.08 -7.46 2.05
N ARG A 54 5.13 -8.65 1.45
CA ARG A 54 3.96 -9.25 0.79
C ARG A 54 2.79 -9.42 1.77
N GLU A 55 3.07 -9.89 2.98
CA GLU A 55 2.03 -10.07 3.98
C GLU A 55 1.44 -8.74 4.45
N ALA A 56 2.27 -7.71 4.61
CA ALA A 56 1.80 -6.36 4.93
C ALA A 56 0.93 -5.79 3.80
N GLU A 57 1.32 -5.99 2.53
CA GLU A 57 0.52 -5.59 1.36
C GLU A 57 -0.84 -6.29 1.36
N ASN A 58 -0.86 -7.61 1.58
CA ASN A 58 -2.11 -8.37 1.67
C ASN A 58 -3.00 -7.86 2.81
N ALA A 59 -2.44 -7.66 4.00
CA ALA A 59 -3.19 -7.17 5.16
C ALA A 59 -3.78 -5.77 4.91
N LEU A 60 -3.06 -4.90 4.21
CA LEU A 60 -3.56 -3.58 3.81
C LEU A 60 -4.66 -3.68 2.74
N LEU A 61 -4.51 -4.57 1.77
CA LEU A 61 -5.54 -4.81 0.73
C LEU A 61 -6.80 -5.46 1.29
N ASP A 62 -6.67 -6.28 2.33
CA ASP A 62 -7.77 -6.90 3.04
C ASP A 62 -8.47 -5.92 4.01
N GLN A 63 -7.98 -4.70 4.16
CA GLN A 63 -8.59 -3.70 5.02
C GLN A 63 -9.97 -3.28 4.47
N ARG A 64 -11.03 -3.71 5.17
CA ARG A 64 -12.42 -3.40 4.84
C ARG A 64 -13.01 -2.25 5.64
N THR A 65 -12.37 -1.87 6.75
CA THR A 65 -12.84 -0.82 7.65
C THR A 65 -11.87 0.34 7.63
N PHE A 66 -12.38 1.51 7.29
CA PHE A 66 -11.64 2.77 7.36
C PHE A 66 -12.19 3.59 8.52
N PHE A 67 -11.32 3.91 9.48
CA PHE A 67 -11.69 4.79 10.58
C PHE A 67 -11.43 6.23 10.15
N LEU A 68 -12.49 7.04 10.17
CA LEU A 68 -12.44 8.47 9.91
C LEU A 68 -12.68 9.20 11.22
N ASP A 69 -11.96 10.30 11.43
CA ASP A 69 -12.36 11.30 12.42
C ASP A 69 -13.63 12.02 11.96
N ASP A 70 -14.26 12.78 12.86
CA ASP A 70 -15.55 13.42 12.60
C ASP A 70 -15.51 14.38 11.40
N GLU A 71 -14.40 15.10 11.23
CA GLU A 71 -14.20 16.03 10.11
C GLU A 71 -14.13 15.30 8.77
N ARG A 72 -13.33 14.23 8.70
CA ARG A 72 -13.21 13.40 7.49
C ARG A 72 -14.50 12.66 7.17
N HIS A 73 -15.22 12.21 8.20
CA HIS A 73 -16.53 11.58 8.02
C HIS A 73 -17.54 12.56 7.42
N ALA A 74 -17.64 13.78 7.96
CA ALA A 74 -18.55 14.80 7.42
C ALA A 74 -18.20 15.16 5.96
N ALA A 75 -16.91 15.36 5.65
CA ALA A 75 -16.46 15.62 4.29
C ALA A 75 -16.79 14.46 3.33
N PHE A 76 -16.65 13.22 3.80
CA PHE A 76 -16.99 12.03 3.03
C PHE A 76 -18.49 11.96 2.70
N VAL A 77 -19.36 12.23 3.66
CA VAL A 77 -20.83 12.25 3.44
C VAL A 77 -21.23 13.34 2.44
N VAL A 78 -20.68 14.55 2.57
CA VAL A 78 -20.94 15.64 1.61
C VAL A 78 -20.54 15.24 0.18
N MET A 79 -19.42 14.54 0.03
CA MET A 79 -18.96 14.05 -1.27
C MET A 79 -19.86 12.95 -1.84
N LEU A 80 -20.44 12.10 -1.00
CA LEU A 80 -21.39 11.06 -1.43
C LEU A 80 -22.72 11.63 -1.89
N ASP A 81 -23.22 12.66 -1.21
CA ASP A 81 -24.51 13.29 -1.52
C ASP A 81 -24.41 14.28 -2.71
N ALA A 82 -23.20 14.71 -3.06
CA ALA A 82 -22.99 15.61 -4.18
C ALA A 82 -23.35 14.95 -5.52
N PRO A 83 -24.13 15.62 -6.40
CA PRO A 83 -24.40 15.11 -7.74
C PRO A 83 -23.08 15.02 -8.52
N HIS A 84 -22.68 13.81 -8.85
CA HIS A 84 -21.43 13.56 -9.57
C HIS A 84 -21.64 13.86 -11.06
N THR A 85 -20.95 14.87 -11.57
CA THR A 85 -20.81 15.05 -13.01
C THR A 85 -19.60 14.23 -13.49
N PRO A 86 -19.77 13.22 -14.36
CA PRO A 86 -18.66 12.41 -14.81
C PRO A 86 -17.60 13.28 -15.50
N SER A 87 -16.35 13.17 -15.06
CA SER A 87 -15.24 13.81 -15.76
C SER A 87 -15.09 13.23 -17.18
N GLU A 88 -14.59 14.02 -18.12
CA GLU A 88 -14.33 13.55 -19.50
C GLU A 88 -13.44 12.29 -19.52
N LYS A 89 -12.43 12.23 -18.64
CA LYS A 89 -11.57 11.04 -18.49
C LYS A 89 -12.33 9.79 -18.04
N LEU A 90 -13.32 9.95 -17.14
CA LEU A 90 -14.14 8.83 -16.70
C LEU A 90 -15.02 8.32 -17.85
N LYS A 91 -15.59 9.23 -18.66
CA LYS A 91 -16.36 8.86 -19.86
C LYS A 91 -15.49 8.08 -20.84
N GLU A 92 -14.31 8.59 -21.17
CA GLU A 92 -13.34 7.91 -22.05
C GLU A 92 -12.97 6.51 -21.52
N LEU A 93 -12.74 6.38 -20.21
CA LEU A 93 -12.40 5.10 -19.58
C LEU A 93 -13.56 4.09 -19.69
N MET A 94 -14.80 4.52 -19.47
CA MET A 94 -15.98 3.64 -19.57
C MET A 94 -16.27 3.20 -21.01
N HIS A 95 -15.88 4.00 -22.01
CA HIS A 95 -16.00 3.63 -23.43
C HIS A 95 -14.84 2.78 -23.96
N ARG A 96 -13.77 2.61 -23.19
CA ARG A 96 -12.59 1.85 -23.61
C ARG A 96 -12.90 0.35 -23.62
N LYS A 97 -12.65 -0.31 -24.76
CA LYS A 97 -12.70 -1.78 -24.82
C LYS A 97 -11.70 -2.41 -23.85
N PRO A 98 -12.12 -3.37 -23.02
CA PRO A 98 -11.22 -4.08 -22.12
C PRO A 98 -10.10 -4.79 -22.90
N ALA A 99 -8.90 -4.87 -22.30
CA ALA A 99 -7.74 -5.45 -22.98
C ALA A 99 -7.85 -6.96 -23.25
N TRP A 100 -8.75 -7.65 -22.54
CA TRP A 100 -8.98 -9.09 -22.64
C TRP A 100 -10.10 -9.47 -23.63
N ASP A 101 -10.72 -8.50 -24.29
CA ASP A 101 -11.80 -8.72 -25.27
C ASP A 101 -11.24 -8.73 -26.72
N ARG A 102 -10.06 -9.34 -26.90
CA ARG A 102 -9.37 -9.55 -28.17
C ARG A 102 -9.15 -11.03 -28.43
#